data_AF-A0A1I6T798-F1
#
_entry.id   AF-A0A1I6T798-F1
#
_cell.length_a   1.000
_cell.length_b   1.000
_cell.length_c   1.000
_cell.angle_alpha   90.00
_cell.angle_beta   90.00
_cell.angle_gamma   90.00
#
_symmetry.space_group_name_H-M   'P 1'
#
loop_
_entity.id
_entity.type
_entity.pdbx_description
1 polymer ?
#
loop_
_entity_poly.entity_id
_entity_poly.type
_entity_poly.pdbx_seq_one_letter_code
_entity_poly.pdbx_strand_id
1 'polypeptide(L)'
;MKRFPTVRRTAAHCFRELRRRARAAVRRARRDSAAGRAGFTLVELMVVIVIIGLLATVVAINVLPSQDKAMVGKARADIAVLEQAIETYRLDNLTFPDDAQGLQALVSPPAGLARPERYRQGGYVRRLPEDPWGNPYQYRRNSAHGGQFDVWSMGADGREGGEGDDADLGNWQV
;
A
#
# COMPACT_ATOMS: atom_id res chain seq x y z
N MET A 1 72.64 -27.96 -57.07
CA MET A 1 72.22 -26.68 -56.47
C MET A 1 71.89 -26.89 -54.99
N LYS A 2 72.61 -26.15 -54.12
CA LYS A 2 72.32 -25.69 -52.74
C LYS A 2 71.86 -26.68 -51.63
N ARG A 3 72.70 -26.70 -50.58
CA ARG A 3 72.50 -27.22 -49.21
C ARG A 3 71.34 -26.54 -48.46
N PHE A 4 70.71 -27.26 -47.53
CA PHE A 4 70.12 -26.71 -46.30
C PHE A 4 70.32 -27.70 -45.12
N PRO A 5 70.93 -27.29 -43.99
CA PRO A 5 71.06 -28.11 -42.79
C PRO A 5 70.01 -27.78 -41.72
N THR A 6 69.81 -28.73 -40.78
CA THR A 6 69.28 -28.55 -39.40
C THR A 6 67.81 -28.07 -39.30
N VAL A 7 66.91 -28.59 -38.45
CA VAL A 7 66.92 -28.65 -36.99
C VAL A 7 65.79 -29.62 -36.59
N ARG A 8 66.08 -30.84 -36.12
CA ARG A 8 65.03 -31.80 -35.66
C ARG A 8 65.13 -32.22 -34.19
N ARG A 9 65.97 -31.56 -33.38
CA ARG A 9 66.26 -32.00 -32.00
C ARG A 9 65.72 -31.11 -30.85
N THR A 10 65.04 -30.00 -31.12
CA THR A 10 64.63 -29.03 -30.07
C THR A 10 63.23 -29.23 -29.49
N ALA A 11 62.28 -29.83 -30.22
CA ALA A 11 60.90 -29.92 -29.77
C ALA A 11 60.71 -30.84 -28.54
N ALA A 12 61.43 -31.97 -28.47
CA ALA A 12 61.29 -32.95 -27.39
C ALA A 12 61.90 -32.50 -26.05
N HIS A 13 62.84 -31.54 -26.08
CA HIS A 13 63.39 -30.91 -24.87
C HIS A 13 62.50 -29.77 -24.38
N CYS A 14 61.97 -28.95 -25.30
CA CYS A 14 61.01 -27.89 -24.98
C CYS A 14 59.73 -28.45 -24.34
N PHE A 15 59.19 -29.55 -24.87
CA PHE A 15 57.98 -30.18 -24.35
C PHE A 15 58.17 -30.80 -22.95
N ARG A 16 59.37 -31.32 -22.65
CA ARG A 16 59.71 -31.84 -21.32
C ARG A 16 59.77 -30.74 -20.26
N GLU A 17 60.30 -29.57 -20.64
CA GLU A 17 60.43 -28.43 -19.73
C GLU A 17 59.09 -27.73 -19.48
N LEU A 18 58.25 -27.62 -20.52
CA LEU A 18 56.87 -27.15 -20.40
C LEU A 18 56.04 -28.04 -19.47
N ARG A 19 56.18 -29.37 -19.58
CA ARG A 19 55.53 -30.32 -18.66
C ARG A 19 56.03 -30.20 -17.22
N ARG A 20 57.32 -29.93 -17.00
CA ARG A 20 57.88 -29.71 -15.64
C ARG A 20 57.34 -28.43 -15.01
N ARG A 21 57.28 -27.32 -15.78
CA ARG A 21 56.73 -26.04 -15.32
C ARG A 21 55.23 -26.11 -15.04
N ALA A 22 54.45 -26.77 -15.90
CA ALA A 22 53.02 -26.98 -15.70
C ALA A 22 52.72 -27.78 -14.41
N ARG A 23 53.51 -28.84 -14.13
CA ARG A 23 53.37 -29.62 -12.89
C ARG A 23 53.71 -28.81 -11.63
N ALA A 24 54.70 -27.92 -11.70
CA ALA A 24 55.06 -27.03 -10.60
C ALA A 24 53.98 -25.97 -10.32
N ALA A 25 53.38 -25.41 -11.38
CA ALA A 25 52.29 -24.44 -11.26
C ALA A 25 51.02 -25.04 -10.63
N VAL A 26 50.64 -26.25 -11.05
CA VAL A 26 49.48 -26.98 -10.47
C VAL A 26 49.71 -27.34 -9.00
N ARG A 27 50.95 -27.67 -8.61
CA ARG A 27 51.32 -27.92 -7.21
C ARG A 27 51.23 -26.66 -6.33
N ARG A 28 51.50 -25.48 -6.88
CA ARG A 28 51.43 -24.20 -6.16
C ARG A 28 49.97 -23.76 -5.95
N ALA A 29 49.14 -23.84 -6.99
CA ALA A 29 47.72 -23.52 -6.90
C ALA A 29 46.95 -24.37 -5.87
N ARG A 30 47.36 -25.64 -5.66
CA ARG A 30 46.76 -26.51 -4.63
C ARG A 30 47.16 -26.16 -3.19
N ARG A 31 48.24 -25.41 -2.98
CA ARG A 31 48.69 -25.00 -1.64
C ARG A 31 47.90 -23.79 -1.13
N ASP A 32 47.43 -22.91 -2.02
CA ASP A 32 46.74 -21.68 -1.63
C ASP A 32 45.28 -21.94 -1.21
N SER A 33 44.63 -23.00 -1.72
CA SER A 33 43.29 -23.43 -1.26
C SER A 33 43.29 -24.15 0.09
N ALA A 34 44.47 -24.35 0.69
CA ALA A 34 44.62 -24.92 2.03
C ALA A 34 44.82 -23.83 3.11
N ALA A 35 44.77 -22.55 2.74
CA ALA A 35 44.71 -21.45 3.68
C ALA A 35 43.36 -21.49 4.43
N GLY A 36 43.39 -22.12 5.61
CA GLY A 36 42.47 -21.93 6.72
C GLY A 36 40.98 -21.95 6.38
N ARG A 37 40.38 -23.14 6.31
CA ARG A 37 38.95 -23.25 6.65
C ARG A 37 38.82 -23.01 8.15
N ALA A 38 38.64 -21.75 8.55
CA ALA A 38 38.23 -21.42 9.90
C ALA A 38 36.83 -22.01 10.12
N GLY A 39 36.74 -23.04 10.95
CA GLY A 39 35.46 -23.62 11.36
C GLY A 39 34.76 -22.69 12.35
N PHE A 40 33.46 -22.50 12.19
CA PHE A 40 32.61 -21.84 13.18
C PHE A 40 32.74 -22.53 14.53
N THR A 41 32.83 -21.74 15.61
CA THR A 41 32.84 -22.29 16.97
C THR A 41 31.40 -22.45 17.47
N LEU A 42 31.16 -23.44 18.36
CA LEU A 42 29.85 -23.60 19.00
C LEU A 42 29.45 -22.37 19.80
N VAL A 43 30.43 -21.73 20.46
CA VAL A 43 30.21 -20.52 21.27
C VAL A 43 29.71 -19.36 20.42
N GLU A 44 30.23 -19.20 19.20
CA GLU A 44 29.79 -18.16 18.26
C GLU A 44 28.33 -18.34 17.85
N LEU A 45 27.89 -19.59 17.62
CA LEU A 45 26.49 -19.89 17.36
C LEU A 45 25.61 -19.65 18.60
N MET A 46 26.10 -20.00 19.79
CA MET A 46 25.37 -19.78 21.05
C MET A 46 25.09 -18.31 21.30
N VAL A 47 26.08 -17.44 21.09
CA VAL A 47 25.90 -16.00 21.26
C VAL A 47 24.88 -15.46 20.25
N VAL A 48 24.92 -15.91 19.00
CA VAL A 48 23.97 -15.48 17.95
C VAL A 48 22.53 -15.87 18.29
N ILE A 49 22.26 -17.11 18.71
CA ILE A 49 20.91 -17.53 19.06
C ILE A 49 20.39 -16.83 20.33
N VAL A 50 21.28 -16.48 21.27
CA VAL A 50 20.92 -15.69 22.45
C VAL A 50 20.52 -14.27 22.05
N ILE A 51 21.28 -13.62 21.16
CA ILE A 51 20.94 -12.28 20.66
C ILE A 51 19.65 -12.31 19.84
N ILE A 52 19.45 -13.30 18.97
CA ILE A 52 18.20 -13.48 18.21
C ILE A 52 17.03 -13.73 19.16
N GLY A 53 17.21 -14.56 20.20
CA GLY A 53 16.19 -14.82 21.22
C GLY A 53 15.80 -13.56 22.02
N LEU A 54 16.78 -12.73 22.38
CA LEU A 54 16.56 -11.44 23.06
C LEU A 54 15.88 -10.42 22.15
N LEU A 55 16.25 -10.34 20.87
CA LEU A 55 15.65 -9.39 19.93
C LEU A 55 14.23 -9.83 19.54
N ALA A 56 13.99 -11.14 19.39
CA ALA A 56 12.68 -11.67 19.02
C ALA A 56 11.59 -11.35 20.04
N THR A 57 11.91 -11.19 21.33
CA THR A 57 10.92 -10.81 22.35
C THR A 57 10.51 -9.35 22.30
N VAL A 58 11.36 -8.47 21.77
CA VAL A 58 11.11 -7.01 21.73
C VAL A 58 10.28 -6.61 20.51
N VAL A 59 10.23 -7.45 19.48
CA VAL A 59 9.51 -7.15 18.25
C VAL A 59 8.01 -7.40 18.44
N ALA A 60 7.32 -6.39 18.98
CA ALA A 60 5.87 -6.25 18.90
C ALA A 60 5.54 -5.28 17.75
N ILE A 61 5.25 -5.80 16.55
CA ILE A 61 4.81 -4.96 15.43
C ILE A 61 3.31 -4.75 15.56
N ASN A 62 2.89 -3.64 16.19
CA ASN A 62 1.49 -3.26 16.33
C ASN A 62 1.15 -2.17 15.31
N VAL A 63 0.95 -2.56 14.04
CA VAL A 63 0.65 -1.64 12.92
C VAL A 63 -0.83 -1.56 12.55
N LEU A 64 -1.69 -2.39 13.15
CA LEU A 64 -3.12 -2.43 12.80
C LEU A 64 -3.96 -1.23 13.29
N PRO A 65 -3.85 -0.71 14.53
CA PRO A 65 -4.81 0.25 15.06
C PRO A 65 -4.75 1.66 14.44
N SER A 66 -3.83 1.91 13.51
CA SER A 66 -3.71 3.18 12.78
C SER A 66 -4.55 3.22 11.51
N GLN A 67 -4.81 2.07 10.88
CA GLN A 67 -5.55 2.02 9.62
C GLN A 67 -7.03 2.29 9.87
N ASP A 68 -7.64 1.63 10.85
CA ASP A 68 -9.07 1.76 11.17
C ASP A 68 -9.42 3.19 11.58
N LYS A 69 -8.57 3.80 12.43
CA LYS A 69 -8.70 5.21 12.81
C LYS A 69 -8.60 6.16 11.60
N ALA A 70 -7.72 5.85 10.64
CA ALA A 70 -7.61 6.63 9.42
C ALA A 70 -8.83 6.47 8.52
N MET A 71 -9.43 5.27 8.47
CA MET A 71 -10.69 5.03 7.75
C MET A 71 -11.82 5.85 8.36
N VAL A 72 -12.06 5.73 9.67
CA VAL A 72 -13.10 6.53 10.37
C VAL A 72 -12.85 8.03 10.18
N GLY A 73 -11.59 8.48 10.27
CA GLY A 73 -11.22 9.87 10.04
C GLY A 73 -11.53 10.35 8.62
N LYS A 74 -11.24 9.51 7.61
CA LYS A 74 -11.61 9.77 6.22
C LYS A 74 -13.14 9.86 6.07
N ALA A 75 -13.88 8.91 6.63
CA ALA A 75 -15.33 8.89 6.52
C ALA A 75 -15.95 10.18 7.09
N ARG A 76 -15.48 10.64 8.26
CA ARG A 76 -15.91 11.91 8.86
C ARG A 76 -15.59 13.13 7.98
N ALA A 77 -14.41 13.15 7.36
CA ALA A 77 -14.03 14.24 6.45
C ALA A 77 -14.93 14.27 5.19
N ASP A 78 -15.20 13.11 4.60
CA ASP A 78 -16.07 12.98 3.43
C ASP A 78 -17.52 13.38 3.78
N ILE A 79 -18.03 12.97 4.95
CA ILE A 79 -19.34 13.40 5.49
C ILE A 79 -19.42 14.92 5.62
N ALA A 80 -18.40 15.57 6.20
CA ALA A 80 -18.38 17.03 6.34
C ALA A 80 -18.38 17.75 4.99
N VAL A 81 -17.68 17.20 3.98
CA VAL A 81 -17.70 17.74 2.61
C VAL A 81 -19.09 17.60 1.98
N LEU A 82 -19.73 16.44 2.15
CA LEU A 82 -21.09 16.20 1.64
C LEU A 82 -22.11 17.09 2.34
N GLU A 83 -22.01 17.25 3.66
CA GLU A 83 -22.86 18.14 4.46
C GLU A 83 -22.80 19.58 3.94
N GLN A 84 -21.58 20.11 3.76
CA GLN A 84 -21.38 21.44 3.20
C GLN A 84 -21.95 21.59 1.78
N ALA A 85 -21.82 20.54 0.95
CA ALA A 85 -22.36 20.54 -0.41
C ALA A 85 -23.90 20.54 -0.41
N ILE A 86 -24.53 19.75 0.47
CA ILE A 86 -25.99 19.71 0.66
C ILE A 86 -26.51 21.06 1.13
N GLU A 87 -25.82 21.70 2.07
CA GLU A 87 -26.21 23.02 2.57
C GLU A 87 -26.07 24.08 1.47
N THR A 88 -25.00 24.01 0.68
CA THR A 88 -24.82 24.90 -0.48
C THR A 88 -25.93 24.67 -1.54
N TYR A 89 -26.30 23.42 -1.79
CA TYR A 89 -27.44 23.08 -2.65
C TYR A 89 -28.72 23.74 -2.15
N ARG A 90 -28.97 23.71 -0.83
CA ARG A 90 -30.13 24.35 -0.22
C ARG A 90 -30.10 25.86 -0.37
N LEU A 91 -28.95 26.51 -0.22
CA LEU A 91 -28.85 27.96 -0.40
C LEU A 91 -29.24 28.38 -1.83
N ASP A 92 -28.76 27.63 -2.82
CA ASP A 92 -29.02 27.93 -4.23
C ASP A 92 -30.45 27.55 -4.66
N ASN A 93 -30.99 26.42 -4.18
CA ASN A 93 -32.28 25.88 -4.63
C ASN A 93 -33.43 26.11 -3.64
N LEU A 94 -33.16 26.68 -2.47
CA LEU A 94 -34.07 26.90 -1.33
C LEU A 94 -34.68 25.63 -0.73
N THR A 95 -34.22 24.46 -1.12
CA THR A 95 -34.67 23.17 -0.60
C THR A 95 -33.50 22.18 -0.62
N PHE A 96 -33.54 21.21 0.28
CA PHE A 96 -32.60 20.08 0.25
C PHE A 96 -32.92 19.12 -0.91
N PRO A 97 -32.00 18.24 -1.33
CA PRO A 97 -32.33 17.15 -2.24
C PRO A 97 -33.47 16.26 -1.70
N ASP A 98 -34.35 15.73 -2.56
CA ASP A 98 -35.34 14.72 -2.14
C ASP A 98 -34.64 13.37 -1.92
N ASP A 99 -35.23 12.50 -1.11
CA ASP A 99 -34.70 11.15 -0.89
C ASP A 99 -34.58 10.35 -2.19
N ALA A 100 -35.52 10.54 -3.12
CA ALA A 100 -35.48 9.93 -4.46
C ALA A 100 -34.37 10.49 -5.36
N GLN A 101 -33.94 11.73 -5.13
CA GLN A 101 -32.83 12.34 -5.85
C GLN A 101 -31.49 11.96 -5.21
N GLY A 102 -31.46 11.85 -3.88
CA GLY A 102 -30.31 11.49 -3.07
C GLY A 102 -29.12 12.42 -3.27
N LEU A 103 -27.93 11.89 -2.97
CA LEU A 103 -26.66 12.61 -3.17
C LEU A 103 -26.34 12.87 -4.65
N GLN A 104 -27.00 12.18 -5.59
CA GLN A 104 -26.79 12.40 -7.02
C GLN A 104 -27.20 13.82 -7.47
N ALA A 105 -28.10 14.46 -6.73
CA ALA A 105 -28.46 15.87 -6.94
C ALA A 105 -27.26 16.82 -6.76
N LEU A 106 -26.24 16.42 -6.01
CA LEU A 106 -25.03 17.21 -5.78
C LEU A 106 -24.07 17.18 -6.99
N VAL A 107 -24.19 16.20 -7.88
CA VAL A 107 -23.31 16.05 -9.06
C VAL A 107 -23.97 16.65 -10.30
N SER A 108 -25.26 16.39 -10.47
CA SER A 108 -26.02 16.77 -11.66
C SER A 108 -27.41 17.26 -11.29
N PRO A 109 -28.01 18.18 -12.07
CA PRO A 109 -29.34 18.71 -11.79
C PRO A 109 -30.40 17.58 -11.85
N PRO A 110 -31.19 17.33 -10.80
CA PRO A 110 -32.28 16.37 -10.85
C PRO A 110 -33.41 16.84 -11.78
N ALA A 111 -34.07 15.90 -12.45
CA ALA A 111 -35.10 16.17 -13.46
C ALA A 111 -36.36 16.89 -12.94
N GLY A 112 -36.56 16.93 -11.61
CA GLY A 112 -37.72 17.56 -10.96
C GLY A 112 -37.45 18.94 -10.33
N LEU A 113 -36.31 19.58 -10.63
CA LEU A 113 -35.99 20.91 -10.12
C LEU A 113 -37.02 21.94 -10.57
N ALA A 114 -37.64 22.63 -9.61
CA ALA A 114 -38.60 23.70 -9.89
C ALA A 114 -37.96 24.90 -10.61
N ARG A 115 -36.66 25.14 -10.40
CA ARG A 115 -35.90 26.26 -10.98
C ARG A 115 -34.50 25.80 -11.41
N PRO A 116 -34.38 25.10 -12.56
CA PRO A 116 -33.10 24.58 -13.04
C PRO A 116 -32.02 25.65 -13.24
N GLU A 117 -32.43 26.89 -13.54
CA GLU A 117 -31.55 28.05 -13.74
C GLU A 117 -30.77 28.46 -12.49
N ARG A 118 -31.24 28.06 -11.30
CA ARG A 118 -30.55 28.32 -10.03
C ARG A 118 -29.50 27.27 -9.68
N TYR A 119 -29.53 26.14 -10.37
CA TYR A 119 -28.58 25.06 -10.12
C TYR A 119 -27.18 25.49 -10.53
N ARG A 120 -26.20 25.26 -9.64
CA ARG A 120 -24.80 25.60 -9.89
C ARG A 120 -24.25 24.84 -11.10
N GLN A 121 -23.67 25.57 -12.05
CA GLN A 121 -22.97 24.96 -13.18
C GLN A 121 -21.80 24.09 -12.67
N GLY A 122 -21.75 22.82 -13.08
CA GLY A 122 -20.74 21.86 -12.65
C GLY A 122 -21.03 21.13 -11.33
N GLY A 123 -22.20 21.37 -10.71
CA GLY A 123 -22.62 20.69 -9.49
C GLY A 123 -21.99 21.27 -8.22
N TYR A 124 -22.33 20.64 -7.09
CA TYR A 124 -21.87 20.97 -5.74
C TYR A 124 -20.67 20.13 -5.31
N VAL A 125 -20.55 18.91 -5.87
CA VAL A 125 -19.38 18.05 -5.73
C VAL A 125 -18.94 17.56 -7.11
N ARG A 126 -17.62 17.40 -7.30
CA ARG A 126 -17.06 16.94 -8.59
C ARG A 126 -17.45 15.49 -8.90
N ARG A 127 -17.48 14.66 -7.86
CA ARG A 127 -17.90 13.25 -7.90
C ARG A 127 -18.34 12.87 -6.50
N LEU A 128 -19.22 11.88 -6.40
CA LEU A 128 -19.54 11.28 -5.11
C LEU A 128 -18.35 10.45 -4.63
N PRO A 129 -17.86 10.67 -3.40
CA PRO A 129 -16.92 9.76 -2.78
C PRO A 129 -17.62 8.45 -2.43
N GLU A 130 -16.86 7.37 -2.44
CA GLU A 130 -17.20 6.14 -1.72
C GLU A 130 -16.56 6.24 -0.34
N ASP A 131 -17.20 5.61 0.63
CA ASP A 131 -16.66 5.53 1.98
C ASP A 131 -15.36 4.68 2.01
N PRO A 132 -14.62 4.66 3.13
CA PRO A 132 -13.36 3.92 3.23
C PRO A 132 -13.46 2.42 2.94
N TRP A 133 -14.66 1.84 3.08
CA TRP A 133 -14.94 0.43 2.87
C TRP A 133 -15.51 0.12 1.49
N GLY A 134 -15.66 1.15 0.64
CA GLY A 134 -16.12 1.02 -0.74
C GLY A 134 -17.63 1.07 -0.90
N ASN A 135 -18.36 1.45 0.15
CA ASN A 135 -19.81 1.59 0.10
C ASN A 135 -20.20 3.04 -0.26
N PRO A 136 -21.34 3.24 -0.93
CA PRO A 136 -21.87 4.58 -1.16
C PRO A 136 -22.39 5.20 0.15
N TYR A 137 -22.18 6.51 0.31
CA TYR A 137 -22.81 7.27 1.37
C TYR A 137 -24.33 7.29 1.22
N GLN A 138 -25.00 7.24 2.36
CA GLN A 138 -26.45 7.29 2.47
C GLN A 138 -26.90 8.71 2.76
N TYR A 139 -28.11 9.03 2.32
CA TYR A 139 -28.74 10.33 2.53
C TYR A 139 -30.21 10.16 2.85
N ARG A 140 -30.68 10.96 3.81
CA ARG A 140 -32.09 11.09 4.13
C ARG A 140 -32.38 12.54 4.45
N ARG A 141 -33.34 13.14 3.73
CA ARG A 141 -33.77 14.52 3.95
C ARG A 141 -34.38 14.68 5.32
N ASN A 142 -35.30 13.81 5.75
CA ASN A 142 -35.89 13.95 7.09
C ASN A 142 -35.02 13.23 8.13
N SER A 143 -34.20 13.98 8.87
CA SER A 143 -33.28 13.40 9.86
C SER A 143 -34.04 12.60 10.93
N ALA A 144 -33.54 11.40 11.27
CA ALA A 144 -34.01 10.65 12.42
C ALA A 144 -33.30 11.09 13.73
N HIS A 145 -32.26 11.91 13.63
CA HIS A 145 -31.38 12.28 14.73
C HIS A 145 -31.57 13.74 15.18
N GLY A 146 -32.65 14.38 14.76
CA GLY A 146 -33.00 15.76 15.15
C GLY A 146 -32.35 16.86 14.31
N GLY A 147 -31.64 16.51 13.24
CA GLY A 147 -31.08 17.45 12.27
C GLY A 147 -32.06 17.85 11.15
N GLN A 148 -31.57 18.60 10.18
CA GLN A 148 -32.35 18.93 8.97
C GLN A 148 -32.24 17.87 7.88
N PHE A 149 -31.20 17.03 7.92
CA PHE A 149 -30.96 15.87 7.07
C PHE A 149 -29.91 14.98 7.73
N ASP A 150 -29.85 13.74 7.29
CA ASP A 150 -28.83 12.77 7.64
C ASP A 150 -27.97 12.45 6.42
N VAL A 151 -26.66 12.40 6.62
CA VAL A 151 -25.71 11.82 5.66
C VAL A 151 -24.72 10.94 6.43
N TRP A 152 -24.59 9.68 6.01
CA TRP A 152 -23.83 8.68 6.78
C TRP A 152 -23.22 7.57 5.94
N SER A 153 -22.24 6.89 6.50
CA SER A 153 -21.68 5.61 6.03
C SER A 153 -22.19 4.49 6.92
N MET A 154 -22.45 3.33 6.32
CA MET A 154 -22.89 2.10 6.99
C MET A 154 -21.73 1.31 7.64
N GLY A 155 -20.58 1.96 7.85
CA GLY A 155 -19.41 1.30 8.43
C GLY A 155 -18.82 0.19 7.56
N ALA A 156 -17.99 -0.65 8.19
CA ALA A 156 -17.27 -1.74 7.54
C ALA A 156 -18.17 -2.90 7.09
N ASP A 157 -19.29 -3.14 7.77
CA ASP A 157 -20.20 -4.24 7.47
C ASP A 157 -21.23 -3.91 6.38
N GLY A 158 -21.40 -2.62 6.06
CA GLY A 158 -22.34 -2.12 5.07
C GLY A 158 -23.80 -2.31 5.47
N ARG A 159 -24.11 -2.37 6.77
CA ARG A 159 -25.47 -2.54 7.31
C ARG A 159 -25.79 -1.44 8.30
N GLU A 160 -27.08 -1.27 8.56
CA GLU A 160 -27.53 -0.33 9.60
C GLU A 160 -27.22 -0.88 11.00
N GLY A 161 -26.67 -0.04 11.86
CA GLY A 161 -26.26 -0.38 13.22
C GLY A 161 -24.75 -0.64 13.36
N GLY A 162 -24.40 -1.73 14.05
CA GLY A 162 -23.01 -2.13 14.28
C GLY A 162 -22.34 -1.49 15.51
N GLU A 163 -21.14 -1.98 15.82
CA GLU A 163 -20.26 -1.45 16.89
C GLU A 163 -18.83 -1.34 16.36
N GLY A 164 -18.04 -0.42 16.93
CA GLY A 164 -16.64 -0.23 16.50
C GLY A 164 -16.56 0.26 15.05
N ASP A 165 -15.83 -0.46 14.20
CA ASP A 165 -15.65 -0.10 12.78
C ASP A 165 -16.88 -0.44 11.92
N ASP A 166 -17.77 -1.30 12.44
CA ASP A 166 -19.06 -1.62 11.81
C ASP A 166 -20.13 -0.57 12.15
N ALA A 167 -19.86 0.36 13.06
CA ALA A 167 -20.85 1.34 13.49
C ALA A 167 -21.16 2.37 12.40
N ASP A 168 -22.44 2.70 12.26
CA ASP A 168 -22.89 3.82 11.43
C ASP A 168 -22.18 5.13 11.81
N LEU A 169 -21.55 5.77 10.82
CA LEU A 169 -20.88 7.06 10.97
C LEU A 169 -21.67 8.13 10.22
N GLY A 170 -22.30 9.04 10.94
CA GLY A 170 -23.15 10.08 10.35
C GLY A 170 -22.88 11.48 10.88
N ASN A 171 -23.41 12.48 10.19
CA ASN A 171 -23.29 13.90 10.54
C ASN A 171 -23.82 14.25 11.94
N TRP A 172 -24.70 13.43 12.53
CA TRP A 172 -25.19 13.63 13.90
C TRP A 172 -24.16 13.30 15.00
N GLN A 173 -23.04 12.67 14.67
CA GLN A 173 -21.96 12.31 15.59
C GLN A 173 -20.71 13.19 15.44
N VAL A 174 -20.75 14.18 14.54
CA VAL A 174 -19.62 15.04 14.18
C VAL A 174 -19.68 16.34 14.96
#